data_AF-A0A351H808-F1
#
_entry.id   AF-A0A351H808-F1
#
_cell.length_a   1.000
_cell.length_b   1.000
_cell.length_c   1.000
_cell.angle_alpha   90.00
_cell.angle_beta   90.00
_cell.angle_gamma   90.00
#
_symmetry.space_group_name_H-M   'P 1'
#
loop_
_entity.id
_entity.type
_entity.pdbx_description
1 polymer ?
#
loop_
_entity_poly.entity_id
_entity_poly.type
_entity_poly.pdbx_seq_one_letter_code
_entity_poly.pdbx_strand_id
1 'polypeptide(L)' 'IIRLHECRGGKANVSITSDYGIKAYTPSNLLEEPIGDAVNSDAIEACFNPFEIKSFIVRL' A
#
# COMPACT_ATOMS: atom_id res chain seq x y z
N ILE A 1 2.08 -3.60 -9.01
CA ILE A 1 2.57 -3.60 -7.60
C ILE A 1 3.01 -2.19 -7.25
N ILE A 2 2.69 -1.70 -6.06
CA ILE A 2 3.27 -0.46 -5.51
C ILE A 2 3.97 -0.83 -4.21
N ARG A 3 5.23 -0.39 -4.06
CA ARG A 3 6.02 -0.58 -2.84
C ARG A 3 6.54 0.77 -2.38
N LEU A 4 6.27 1.11 -1.13
CA LEU A 4 6.77 2.33 -0.50
C LEU A 4 7.52 1.96 0.78
N HIS A 5 8.42 2.85 1.19
CA HIS A 5 9.10 2.74 2.47
C HIS A 5 9.18 4.11 3.13
N GLU A 6 9.10 4.13 4.46
CA GLU A 6 9.44 5.31 5.23
C GLU A 6 10.97 5.45 5.27
N CYS A 7 11.50 6.65 5.02
CA CYS A 7 12.93 6.86 4.80
C CYS A 7 13.62 7.79 5.81
N ARG A 8 12.87 8.34 6.79
CA ARG A 8 13.39 9.33 7.76
C ARG A 8 13.35 8.82 9.20
N GLY A 9 12.89 7.60 9.44
CA GLY A 9 12.76 7.01 10.77
C GLY A 9 11.53 7.49 11.54
N GLY A 10 10.53 8.05 10.86
CA GLY A 10 9.31 8.58 11.47
C GLY A 10 8.09 7.64 11.36
N LYS A 11 6.98 8.03 11.98
CA LYS A 11 5.66 7.49 11.65
C LYS A 11 4.98 8.40 10.63
N ALA A 12 4.35 7.81 9.63
CA ALA A 12 3.68 8.57 8.57
C ALA A 12 2.35 7.93 8.15
N ASN A 13 1.26 8.70 8.14
CA ASN A 13 0.01 8.30 7.50
C ASN A 13 0.01 8.85 6.08
N VAL A 14 -0.29 8.01 5.09
CA VAL A 14 -0.33 8.38 3.68
C VAL A 14 -1.58 7.83 3.02
N SER A 15 -2.13 8.63 2.10
CA SER A 15 -3.20 8.23 1.19
C SER A 15 -2.64 8.15 -0.22
N ILE A 16 -2.81 7.00 -0.88
CA ILE A 16 -2.31 6.74 -2.23
C ILE A 16 -3.50 6.63 -3.17
N THR A 17 -3.52 7.48 -4.18
CA THR A 17 -4.54 7.55 -5.23
C THR A 17 -3.90 7.41 -6.62
N SER A 18 -4.71 7.18 -7.66
CA SER A 18 -4.25 7.06 -9.04
C SER A 18 -5.30 7.58 -10.00
N ASP A 19 -4.90 8.37 -10.99
CA ASP A 19 -5.78 8.88 -12.05
C ASP A 19 -6.35 7.77 -12.95
N TYR A 20 -5.74 6.58 -12.95
CA TYR A 20 -6.27 5.40 -13.65
C TYR A 20 -7.50 4.80 -12.95
N GLY A 21 -7.79 5.22 -11.71
CA GLY A 21 -8.88 4.70 -10.88
C GLY A 21 -8.50 3.38 -10.20
N ILE A 22 -8.27 3.40 -8.89
CA ILE A 22 -8.09 2.15 -8.13
C ILE A 22 -9.48 1.54 -7.89
N LYS A 23 -9.64 0.25 -8.19
CA LYS A 23 -10.88 -0.50 -7.88
C LYS A 23 -10.74 -1.30 -6.59
N ALA A 24 -9.56 -1.89 -6.40
CA ALA A 24 -9.24 -2.67 -5.21
C ALA A 24 -7.74 -2.75 -5.02
N TYR A 25 -7.33 -3.05 -3.79
CA TYR A 25 -5.94 -3.37 -3.48
C TYR A 25 -5.85 -4.49 -2.44
N THR A 26 -4.70 -5.17 -2.41
CA THR A 26 -4.40 -6.20 -1.42
C THR A 26 -3.00 -5.96 -0.89
N PRO A 27 -2.77 -5.91 0.43
CA PRO A 27 -1.42 -5.92 0.98
C PRO A 27 -0.64 -7.14 0.50
N SER A 28 0.66 -7.03 0.33
CA SER A 28 1.50 -8.16 -0.09
C SER A 28 2.84 -8.21 0.62
N ASN A 29 3.43 -9.41 0.63
CA ASN A 29 4.79 -9.61 1.13
C ASN A 29 5.83 -9.11 0.09
N LEU A 30 7.11 -9.29 0.40
CA LEU A 30 8.20 -8.89 -0.49
C LEU A 30 8.24 -9.67 -1.81
N LEU A 31 7.68 -10.88 -1.83
CA LEU A 31 7.54 -11.77 -2.99
C LEU A 31 6.24 -11.51 -3.77
N GLU A 32 5.51 -10.45 -3.43
CA GLU A 32 4.26 -10.05 -4.10
C GLU A 32 3.10 -11.04 -3.88
N GLU A 33 3.22 -11.91 -2.88
CA GLU A 33 2.13 -12.79 -2.47
C GLU A 33 1.15 -12.01 -1.59
N PRO A 34 -0.17 -12.15 -1.81
CA PRO A 34 -1.18 -11.42 -1.06
C PRO A 34 -1.14 -11.80 0.43
N ILE A 35 -1.19 -10.79 1.30
CA ILE A 35 -1.35 -10.92 2.74
C ILE A 35 -2.71 -10.30 3.11
N GLY A 36 -3.60 -11.13 3.68
CA GLY A 36 -4.93 -10.69 4.09
C GLY A 36 -5.87 -10.50 2.91
N ASP A 37 -6.98 -9.81 3.18
CA ASP A 37 -8.08 -9.68 2.23
C ASP A 37 -7.90 -8.51 1.26
N ALA A 38 -8.52 -8.62 0.09
CA ALA A 38 -8.64 -7.51 -0.84
C ALA A 38 -9.61 -6.45 -0.29
N VAL A 39 -9.21 -5.19 -0.39
CA VAL A 39 -9.99 -4.02 0.00
C VAL A 39 -10.53 -3.37 -1.28
N ASN A 40 -11.86 -3.26 -1.39
CA ASN A 40 -12.52 -2.55 -2.48
C ASN A 40 -12.62 -1.07 -2.10
N SER A 41 -11.68 -0.27 -2.58
CA SER A 41 -11.55 1.17 -2.29
C SER A 41 -10.80 1.84 -3.45
N ASP A 42 -11.07 3.13 -3.64
CA ASP A 42 -10.42 3.99 -4.65
C ASP A 42 -9.14 4.67 -4.15
N ALA A 43 -8.88 4.59 -2.85
CA ALA A 43 -7.65 5.04 -2.21
C ALA A 43 -7.08 3.97 -1.26
N ILE A 44 -5.75 3.93 -1.16
CA ILE A 44 -5.01 3.09 -0.20
C ILE A 44 -4.59 3.96 0.97
N GLU A 45 -5.19 3.73 2.14
CA GLU A 45 -4.79 4.36 3.40
C GLU A 45 -3.76 3.49 4.13
N ALA A 46 -2.58 4.04 4.39
CA ALA A 46 -1.50 3.32 5.03
C ALA A 46 -0.78 4.15 6.10
N CYS A 47 -0.62 3.55 7.28
CA CYS A 47 0.26 4.06 8.33
C CYS A 47 1.61 3.32 8.26
N PHE A 48 2.72 4.05 8.14
CA PHE A 48 4.07 3.52 8.17
C PHE A 48 4.71 3.78 9.53
N ASN A 49 5.36 2.76 10.09
CA ASN A 49 6.29 2.86 11.20
C ASN A 49 7.70 3.26 10.70
N PRO A 50 8.61 3.66 11.60
CA PRO A 50 9.99 4.01 11.24
C PRO A 50 10.65 2.93 10.38
N PHE A 51 11.13 3.33 9.19
CA PHE A 51 11.78 2.46 8.21
C PHE A 51 10.93 1.27 7.72
N GLU A 52 9.61 1.30 7.91
CA GLU A 52 8.72 0.24 7.47
C GLU A 52 8.59 0.22 5.95
N ILE A 53 8.52 -0.99 5.38
CA ILE A 53 8.24 -1.23 3.97
C ILE A 53 6.85 -1.84 3.87
N LYS A 54 6.01 -1.30 2.99
CA LYS A 54 4.71 -1.89 2.65
C LYS A 54 4.58 -2.06 1.14
N SER A 55 3.97 -3.17 0.75
CA SER A 55 3.69 -3.50 -0.65
C SER A 55 2.20 -3.73 -0.83
N PHE A 56 1.67 -3.29 -1.97
CA PHE A 56 0.27 -3.44 -2.33
C PHE A 56 0.16 -3.94 -3.78
N ILE A 57 -0.65 -4.97 -3.98
CA ILE A 57 -1.15 -5.39 -5.28
C ILE A 57 -2.36 -4.51 -5.59
N VAL A 58 -2.30 -3.74 -6.68
CA VAL A 58 -3.34 -2.77 -7.04
C VAL A 58 -4.08 -3.26 -8.28
N ARG A 59 -5.42 -3.23 -8.22
CA ARG A 59 -6.32 -3.48 -9.34
C ARG A 59 -6.94 -2.16 -9.79
N LEU A 60 -6.81 -1.87 -11.08
CA LEU A 60 -7.36 -0.68 -11.75
C LEU A 60 -8.68 -1.00 -12.46
#